data_AF-A0A822IVM6-F1
#
_entry.id   AF-A0A822IVM6-F1
#
_cell.length_a   1.000
_cell.length_b   1.000
_cell.length_c   1.000
_cell.angle_alpha   90.00
_cell.angle_beta   90.00
_cell.angle_gamma   90.00
#
_symmetry.space_group_name_H-M   'P 1'
#
loop_
_entity.id
_entity.type
_entity.pdbx_description
1 polymer ?
#
loop_
_entity_poly.entity_id
_entity_poly.type
_entity_poly.pdbx_seq_one_letter_code
_entity_poly.pdbx_strand_id
1 'polypeptide(L)'
;MSFVASAKSEQAEFLMDIPLTEFKNLYTNSKGHEKGFGKLIIFTDKNEWHSKKIVQTYNNKYLVEDDFKLLNDELIVPVGPIYHTKDFNIRVHVFLSVMGFAFYRYLAWKTKRYNLSLKEIIDVLSGIRIALVKDNKSDKSDIVLEEMSSNQGSLFSFLNLGKFIQEF
;
A
#
# COMPACT_ATOMS: atom_id res chain seq x y z
N MET A 1 -1.22 34.77 12.66
CA MET A 1 -0.86 33.47 13.26
C MET A 1 -2.06 32.55 13.16
N SER A 2 -1.98 31.47 12.39
CA SER A 2 -3.00 30.42 12.39
C SER A 2 -2.62 29.39 13.44
N PHE A 3 -3.33 29.40 14.57
CA PHE A 3 -3.17 28.40 15.62
C PHE A 3 -3.54 27.02 15.07
N VAL A 4 -2.56 26.14 14.99
CA VAL A 4 -2.75 24.69 15.07
C VAL A 4 -1.87 24.31 16.24
N ALA A 5 -2.45 24.39 17.43
CA ALA A 5 -1.66 24.59 18.63
C ALA A 5 -0.88 23.33 19.02
N SER A 6 0.34 23.58 19.47
CA SER A 6 1.23 22.76 20.28
C SER A 6 1.46 23.58 21.55
N ALA A 7 1.35 22.97 22.73
CA ALA A 7 1.64 23.67 23.97
C ALA A 7 2.22 22.69 25.03
N LYS A 8 3.00 23.20 25.99
CA LYS A 8 3.60 22.44 27.10
C LYS A 8 2.50 21.79 27.97
N SER A 9 2.84 20.83 28.85
CA SER A 9 1.87 20.14 29.72
C SER A 9 0.94 21.10 30.48
N GLU A 10 1.45 22.26 30.91
CA GLU A 10 0.71 23.33 31.59
C GLU A 10 -0.21 24.15 30.67
N GLN A 11 -0.02 24.06 29.36
CA GLN A 11 -0.76 24.82 28.36
C GLN A 11 -1.78 23.94 27.60
N ALA A 12 -1.73 22.61 27.75
CA ALA A 12 -2.65 21.68 27.10
C ALA A 12 -4.10 21.88 27.55
N GLU A 13 -4.31 22.29 28.81
CA GLU A 13 -5.63 22.58 29.38
C GLU A 13 -6.27 23.80 28.69
N PHE A 14 -5.49 24.87 28.48
CA PHE A 14 -5.91 26.04 27.70
C PHE A 14 -6.26 25.72 26.24
N LEU A 15 -5.56 24.76 25.62
CA LEU A 15 -5.88 24.34 24.25
C LEU A 15 -7.23 23.61 24.14
N MET A 16 -7.67 22.95 25.22
CA MET A 16 -8.97 22.28 25.31
C MET A 16 -10.13 23.28 25.42
N ASP A 17 -9.87 24.55 25.73
CA ASP A 17 -10.88 25.62 25.80
C ASP A 17 -11.04 26.42 24.49
N ILE A 18 -10.13 26.28 23.54
CA ILE A 18 -10.19 27.00 22.25
C ILE A 18 -11.46 26.61 21.48
N PRO A 19 -12.36 27.54 21.11
CA PRO A 19 -13.59 27.20 20.41
C PRO A 19 -13.31 26.66 19.00
N LEU A 20 -14.13 25.70 18.54
CA LEU A 20 -13.97 25.03 17.24
C LEU A 20 -13.99 26.01 16.04
N THR A 21 -14.59 27.19 16.22
CA THR A 21 -14.64 28.28 15.24
C THR A 21 -13.28 28.91 14.95
N GLU A 22 -12.30 28.79 15.85
CA GLU A 22 -10.93 29.25 15.61
C GLU A 22 -10.07 28.25 14.83
N PHE A 23 -10.52 27.00 14.69
CA PHE A 23 -9.76 25.99 13.95
C PHE A 23 -9.90 26.21 12.44
N LYS A 24 -8.83 26.70 11.84
CA LYS A 24 -8.80 27.14 10.44
C LYS A 24 -8.89 26.00 9.41
N ASN A 25 -8.69 24.73 9.81
CA ASN A 25 -8.75 23.58 8.91
C ASN A 25 -9.48 22.41 9.59
N LEU A 26 -10.57 21.95 8.97
CA LEU A 26 -11.32 20.78 9.41
C LEU A 26 -10.72 19.48 8.84
N TYR A 27 -10.93 18.38 9.54
CA TYR A 27 -10.56 17.04 9.08
C TYR A 27 -11.31 16.71 7.79
N THR A 28 -10.59 16.68 6.67
CA THR A 28 -11.08 16.15 5.40
C THR A 28 -10.05 15.12 4.95
N ASN A 29 -10.40 13.84 5.03
CA ASN A 29 -9.60 12.78 4.38
C ASN A 29 -10.13 12.55 2.95
N SER A 30 -9.31 11.95 2.09
CA SER A 30 -9.69 11.57 0.71
C SER A 30 -10.84 10.57 0.62
N LYS A 31 -11.22 9.94 1.75
CA LYS A 31 -12.35 9.01 1.87
C LYS A 31 -13.67 9.72 2.25
N GLY A 32 -13.70 11.05 2.38
CA GLY A 32 -14.92 11.81 2.66
C GLY A 32 -15.43 11.73 4.10
N HIS A 33 -14.61 11.32 5.07
CA HIS A 33 -15.02 11.30 6.48
C HIS A 33 -14.99 12.73 7.02
N GLU A 34 -16.15 13.37 7.19
CA GLU A 34 -16.23 14.80 7.52
C GLU A 34 -16.18 15.15 9.01
N LYS A 35 -16.33 14.18 9.94
CA LYS A 35 -16.37 14.51 11.38
C LYS A 35 -15.74 13.42 12.24
N GLY A 36 -14.45 13.56 12.53
CA GLY A 36 -13.88 12.95 13.72
C GLY A 36 -14.37 13.71 14.96
N PHE A 37 -14.83 13.01 15.98
CA PHE A 37 -15.08 13.61 17.29
C PHE A 37 -13.75 13.81 18.01
N GLY A 38 -13.40 15.06 18.35
CA GLY A 38 -12.23 15.39 19.17
C GLY A 38 -11.33 16.50 18.62
N LYS A 39 -10.55 17.13 19.49
CA LYS A 39 -9.49 18.08 19.13
C LYS A 39 -8.18 17.32 18.94
N LEU A 40 -7.52 17.52 17.81
CA LEU A 40 -6.22 16.91 17.53
C LEU A 40 -5.15 18.01 17.49
N ILE A 41 -4.18 17.90 18.40
CA ILE A 41 -3.04 18.80 18.52
C ILE A 41 -1.87 18.19 17.72
N ILE A 42 -1.30 18.95 16.78
CA ILE A 42 -0.19 18.49 15.93
C ILE A 42 1.05 19.32 16.27
N PHE A 43 2.10 18.64 16.72
CA PHE A 43 3.43 19.22 16.93
C PHE A 43 4.28 18.98 15.68
N THR A 44 4.94 20.01 15.16
CA THR A 44 5.82 19.88 13.99
C THR A 44 6.94 20.91 14.00
N ASP A 45 8.09 20.52 13.44
CA ASP A 45 9.24 21.38 13.15
C ASP A 45 9.11 22.13 11.81
N LYS A 46 8.03 21.87 11.04
CA LYS A 46 7.80 22.43 9.70
C LYS A 46 7.16 23.83 9.75
N ASN A 47 7.87 24.77 10.36
CA ASN A 47 7.39 26.15 10.57
C ASN A 47 7.07 26.92 9.27
N GLU A 48 7.71 26.55 8.16
CA GLU A 48 7.52 27.18 6.84
C GLU A 48 6.26 26.68 6.11
N TRP A 49 5.64 25.59 6.57
CA TRP A 49 4.51 24.99 5.87
C TRP A 49 3.20 25.68 6.26
N HIS A 50 2.34 25.91 5.26
CA HIS A 50 0.99 26.40 5.52
C HIS A 50 0.21 25.39 6.38
N SER A 51 -0.53 25.86 7.40
CA SER A 51 -1.27 25.01 8.35
C SER A 51 -2.17 23.98 7.66
N LYS A 52 -2.80 24.34 6.54
CA LYS A 52 -3.61 23.42 5.71
C LYS A 52 -2.79 22.21 5.22
N LYS A 53 -1.56 22.46 4.75
CA LYS A 53 -0.65 21.42 4.26
C LYS A 53 -0.24 20.48 5.39
N ILE A 54 0.08 21.02 6.56
CA ILE A 54 0.43 20.24 7.76
C ILE A 54 -0.72 19.28 8.12
N VAL A 55 -1.95 19.80 8.21
CA VAL A 55 -3.14 19.00 8.54
C VAL A 55 -3.40 17.95 7.46
N GLN A 56 -3.31 18.29 6.17
CA GLN A 56 -3.48 17.33 5.07
C GLN A 56 -2.43 16.22 5.11
N THR A 57 -1.15 16.55 5.33
CA THR A 57 -0.07 15.56 5.44
C THR A 57 -0.30 14.64 6.64
N TYR A 58 -0.64 15.20 7.80
CA TYR A 58 -0.94 14.39 8.98
C TYR A 58 -2.15 13.48 8.76
N ASN A 59 -3.22 14.01 8.16
CA ASN A 59 -4.41 13.21 7.85
C ASN A 59 -4.11 12.09 6.88
N ASN A 60 -3.16 12.27 5.96
CA ASN A 60 -2.73 11.25 5.00
C ASN A 60 -1.75 10.22 5.60
N LYS A 61 -1.44 10.27 6.91
CA LYS A 61 -0.59 9.26 7.57
C LYS A 61 -1.17 7.85 7.44
N TYR A 62 -2.50 7.72 7.32
CA TYR A 62 -3.16 6.43 7.17
C TYR A 62 -2.67 5.67 5.93
N LEU A 63 -2.17 6.36 4.89
CA LEU A 63 -1.61 5.70 3.71
C LEU A 63 -0.40 4.85 4.09
N VAL A 64 0.46 5.37 4.96
CA VAL A 64 1.63 4.63 5.46
C VAL A 64 1.18 3.49 6.40
N GLU A 65 0.16 3.72 7.23
CA GLU A 65 -0.40 2.66 8.07
C GLU A 65 -1.02 1.52 7.26
N ASP A 66 -1.68 1.84 6.14
CA ASP A 66 -2.24 0.85 5.21
C ASP A 66 -1.14 0.02 4.55
N ASP A 67 -0.03 0.66 4.19
CA ASP A 67 1.18 0.01 3.68
C ASP A 67 1.79 -0.96 4.72
N PHE A 68 1.82 -0.58 6.00
CA PHE A 68 2.27 -1.45 7.08
C PHE A 68 1.34 -2.64 7.32
N LYS A 69 0.01 -2.47 7.18
CA LYS A 69 -0.93 -3.59 7.28
C LYS A 69 -0.66 -4.63 6.20
N LEU A 70 -0.36 -4.16 4.99
CA LEU A 70 -0.05 -5.01 3.85
C LEU A 70 1.29 -5.75 3.99
N LEU A 71 2.30 -5.12 4.62
CA LEU A 71 3.57 -5.77 5.00
C LEU A 71 3.42 -6.81 6.11
N ASN A 72 2.31 -6.77 6.85
CA ASN A 72 1.95 -7.78 7.83
C ASN A 72 0.91 -8.78 7.27
N ASP A 73 0.44 -8.59 6.03
CA ASP A 73 -0.48 -9.52 5.38
C ASP A 73 0.32 -10.73 4.88
N GLU A 74 0.00 -11.90 5.42
CA GLU A 74 0.70 -13.16 5.17
C GLU A 74 0.73 -13.54 3.68
N LEU A 75 -0.24 -13.07 2.90
CA LEU A 75 -0.44 -13.51 1.52
C LEU A 75 0.38 -12.72 0.49
N ILE A 76 0.86 -11.52 0.82
CA ILE A 76 1.43 -10.61 -0.18
C ILE A 76 2.92 -10.38 0.07
N VAL A 77 3.30 -9.89 1.25
CA VAL A 77 4.69 -9.72 1.67
C VAL A 77 4.77 -9.92 3.18
N PRO A 78 4.86 -11.17 3.67
CA PRO A 78 4.96 -11.42 5.11
C PRO A 78 6.32 -10.96 5.65
N VAL A 79 6.38 -9.78 6.28
CA VAL A 79 7.50 -9.46 7.18
C VAL A 79 7.49 -10.41 8.38
N GLY A 80 6.32 -10.84 8.83
CA GLY A 80 6.16 -11.84 9.88
C GLY A 80 5.25 -13.00 9.46
N PRO A 81 5.27 -14.13 10.20
CA PRO A 81 6.12 -14.40 11.36
C PRO A 81 7.60 -14.69 10.99
N ILE A 82 8.53 -14.17 11.78
CA ILE A 82 9.97 -14.35 11.57
C ILE A 82 10.44 -15.59 12.32
N TYR A 83 10.67 -16.69 11.59
CA TYR A 83 11.18 -17.95 12.16
C TYR A 83 12.72 -18.03 12.20
N HIS A 84 13.41 -16.93 11.87
CA HIS A 84 14.86 -16.87 11.88
C HIS A 84 15.43 -16.55 13.27
N THR A 85 16.45 -17.29 13.70
CA THR A 85 17.09 -17.08 15.01
C THR A 85 18.29 -16.13 14.95
N LYS A 86 19.00 -16.06 13.82
CA LYS A 86 20.20 -15.23 13.68
C LYS A 86 19.83 -13.83 13.19
N ASP A 87 20.36 -12.79 13.84
CA ASP A 87 20.18 -11.38 13.46
C ASP A 87 20.45 -11.10 11.98
N PHE A 88 21.48 -11.73 11.41
CA PHE A 88 21.79 -11.57 9.99
C PHE A 88 20.64 -12.07 9.09
N ASN A 89 20.10 -13.25 9.39
CA ASN A 89 18.98 -13.83 8.63
C ASN A 89 17.71 -12.99 8.79
N ILE A 90 17.46 -12.46 9.99
CA ILE A 90 16.35 -11.54 10.26
C ILE A 90 16.49 -10.27 9.38
N ARG A 91 17.68 -9.66 9.32
CA ARG A 91 17.93 -8.49 8.48
C ARG A 91 17.72 -8.77 6.99
N VAL A 92 18.19 -9.91 6.50
CA VAL A 92 18.00 -10.32 5.10
C VAL A 92 16.51 -10.56 4.78
N HIS A 93 15.77 -11.22 5.67
CA HIS A 93 14.33 -11.44 5.51
C HIS A 93 13.55 -10.13 5.42
N VAL A 94 13.79 -9.19 6.34
CA VAL A 94 13.14 -7.88 6.34
C VAL A 94 13.51 -7.11 5.06
N PHE A 95 14.77 -7.15 4.64
CA PHE A 95 15.21 -6.52 3.40
C PHE A 95 14.48 -7.09 2.16
N LEU A 96 14.43 -8.41 2.01
CA LEU A 96 13.74 -9.08 0.91
C LEU A 96 12.24 -8.77 0.91
N SER A 97 11.62 -8.72 2.09
CA SER A 97 10.22 -8.35 2.25
C SER A 97 9.98 -6.92 1.74
N VAL A 98 10.74 -5.92 2.23
CA VAL A 98 10.60 -4.53 1.78
C VAL A 98 10.87 -4.38 0.28
N MET A 99 11.85 -5.13 -0.27
CA MET A 99 12.12 -5.16 -1.71
C MET A 99 10.94 -5.73 -2.52
N GLY A 100 10.36 -6.85 -2.08
CA GLY A 100 9.16 -7.43 -2.68
C GLY A 100 7.99 -6.43 -2.66
N PHE A 101 7.79 -5.75 -1.53
CA PHE A 101 6.78 -4.71 -1.41
C PHE A 101 6.99 -3.54 -2.37
N ALA A 102 8.24 -3.10 -2.57
CA ALA A 102 8.57 -2.07 -3.55
C ALA A 102 8.19 -2.50 -4.97
N PHE A 103 8.41 -3.77 -5.34
CA PHE A 103 7.98 -4.30 -6.63
C PHE A 103 6.45 -4.35 -6.76
N TYR A 104 5.74 -4.74 -5.71
CA TYR A 104 4.27 -4.70 -5.72
C TYR A 104 3.74 -3.27 -5.86
N ARG A 105 4.33 -2.30 -5.17
CA ARG A 105 3.98 -0.87 -5.32
C ARG A 105 4.25 -0.37 -6.73
N TYR A 106 5.37 -0.78 -7.31
CA TYR A 106 5.69 -0.47 -8.70
C TYR A 106 4.67 -1.10 -9.66
N LEU A 107 4.26 -2.35 -9.42
CA LEU A 107 3.22 -3.03 -10.19
C LEU A 107 1.89 -2.25 -10.11
N ALA A 108 1.43 -1.90 -8.92
CA ALA A 108 0.22 -1.10 -8.72
C ALA A 108 0.29 0.28 -9.39
N TRP A 109 1.45 0.92 -9.35
CA TRP A 109 1.68 2.18 -10.07
C TRP A 109 1.60 1.99 -11.59
N LYS A 110 2.22 0.92 -12.12
CA LYS A 110 2.19 0.59 -13.55
C LYS A 110 0.78 0.26 -14.03
N THR A 111 -0.03 -0.40 -13.21
CA THR A 111 -1.41 -0.80 -13.52
C THR A 111 -2.45 0.21 -13.05
N LYS A 112 -2.06 1.41 -12.64
CA LYS A 112 -2.94 2.46 -12.09
C LYS A 112 -4.18 2.77 -12.95
N ARG A 113 -4.09 2.60 -14.28
CA ARG A 113 -5.21 2.79 -15.22
C ARG A 113 -6.40 1.85 -14.99
N TYR A 114 -6.16 0.69 -14.37
CA TYR A 114 -7.21 -0.28 -14.05
C TYR A 114 -7.97 0.08 -12.76
N ASN A 115 -7.46 1.05 -12.00
CA ASN A 115 -8.06 1.55 -10.76
C ASN A 115 -8.38 0.43 -9.73
N LEU A 116 -7.56 -0.62 -9.74
CA LEU A 116 -7.61 -1.75 -8.82
C LEU A 116 -6.69 -1.50 -7.62
N SER A 117 -7.09 -1.99 -6.45
CA SER A 117 -6.21 -2.10 -5.29
C SER A 117 -5.09 -3.12 -5.53
N LEU A 118 -4.02 -3.04 -4.74
CA LEU A 118 -2.91 -3.98 -4.88
C LEU A 118 -3.39 -5.44 -4.71
N LYS A 119 -4.25 -5.68 -3.73
CA LYS A 119 -4.79 -7.02 -3.46
C LYS A 119 -5.57 -7.56 -4.65
N GLU A 120 -6.45 -6.75 -5.24
CA GLU A 120 -7.19 -7.14 -6.44
C GLU A 120 -6.27 -7.43 -7.63
N ILE A 121 -5.20 -6.65 -7.81
CA ILE A 121 -4.20 -6.92 -8.87
C ILE A 121 -3.57 -8.30 -8.66
N ILE A 122 -3.18 -8.62 -7.42
CA ILE A 122 -2.55 -9.90 -7.08
C ILE A 122 -3.56 -11.04 -7.26
N ASP A 123 -4.81 -10.88 -6.83
CA ASP A 123 -5.87 -11.87 -6.99
C ASP A 123 -6.18 -12.16 -8.48
N VAL A 124 -6.20 -11.12 -9.32
CA VAL A 124 -6.37 -11.29 -10.77
C VAL A 124 -5.18 -12.07 -11.35
N LEU A 125 -3.95 -11.70 -10.99
CA LEU A 125 -2.74 -12.37 -11.49
C LEU A 125 -2.60 -13.81 -10.99
N SER A 126 -2.96 -14.08 -9.74
CA SER A 126 -2.89 -15.43 -9.16
C SER A 126 -3.88 -16.40 -9.80
N GLY A 127 -4.97 -15.89 -10.36
CA GLY A 127 -5.91 -16.69 -11.14
C GLY A 127 -5.43 -17.03 -12.56
N ILE A 128 -4.32 -16.47 -13.05
CA ILE A 128 -3.72 -16.84 -14.34
C ILE A 128 -2.93 -18.13 -14.14
N ARG A 129 -3.37 -19.20 -14.80
CA ARG A 129 -2.79 -20.54 -14.66
C ARG A 129 -2.17 -21.01 -15.97
N ILE A 130 -1.11 -21.80 -15.81
CA ILE A 130 -0.33 -22.40 -16.89
C ILE A 130 -0.35 -23.91 -16.66
N ALA A 131 -0.67 -24.68 -17.70
CA ALA A 131 -0.65 -26.13 -17.70
C ALA A 131 0.52 -26.63 -18.57
N LEU A 132 1.19 -27.69 -18.11
CA LEU A 132 2.21 -28.39 -18.89
C LEU A 132 1.59 -29.67 -19.44
N VAL A 133 1.46 -29.76 -20.75
CA VAL A 133 0.81 -30.85 -21.45
C VAL A 133 1.88 -31.68 -22.14
N LYS A 134 1.96 -32.96 -21.81
CA LYS A 134 2.83 -33.92 -22.50
C LYS A 134 2.01 -34.78 -23.44
N ASP A 135 2.40 -34.83 -24.71
CA ASP A 135 1.79 -35.77 -25.64
C ASP A 135 2.32 -37.19 -25.34
N ASN A 136 1.45 -38.18 -25.30
CA ASN A 136 1.87 -39.58 -25.10
C ASN A 136 2.56 -40.17 -26.34
N LYS A 137 2.39 -39.54 -27.51
CA LYS A 137 2.99 -40.01 -28.77
C LYS A 137 4.31 -39.32 -29.12
N SER A 138 4.59 -38.19 -28.50
CA SER A 138 5.74 -37.33 -28.78
C SER A 138 6.33 -36.94 -27.43
N ASP A 139 7.62 -37.16 -27.20
CA ASP A 139 8.28 -36.80 -25.92
C ASP A 139 8.39 -35.28 -25.68
N LYS A 140 7.65 -34.47 -26.44
CA LYS A 140 7.55 -33.02 -26.29
C LYS A 140 6.51 -32.69 -25.22
N SER A 141 6.88 -31.72 -24.38
CA SER A 141 6.00 -31.10 -23.40
C SER A 141 5.72 -29.68 -23.85
N ASP A 142 4.45 -29.32 -24.00
CA ASP A 142 4.00 -28.00 -24.42
C ASP A 142 3.40 -27.26 -23.22
N ILE A 143 3.66 -25.95 -23.15
CA ILE A 143 3.09 -25.06 -22.15
C ILE A 143 1.81 -24.44 -22.71
N VAL A 144 0.69 -24.64 -22.04
CA VAL A 144 -0.63 -24.15 -22.45
C VAL A 144 -1.19 -23.22 -21.37
N LEU A 145 -1.74 -22.08 -21.77
CA LEU A 145 -2.47 -21.18 -20.88
C LEU A 145 -3.90 -21.67 -20.67
N GLU A 146 -4.37 -21.65 -19.42
CA GLU A 146 -5.79 -21.84 -19.13
C GLU A 146 -6.63 -20.66 -19.63
N GLU A 147 -7.94 -20.88 -19.78
CA GLU A 147 -8.87 -19.82 -20.16
C GLU A 147 -8.84 -18.67 -19.15
N MET A 148 -8.63 -17.46 -19.65
CA MET A 148 -8.58 -16.24 -18.84
C MET A 148 -9.92 -15.52 -18.89
N SER A 149 -10.30 -14.92 -17.75
CA SER A 149 -11.35 -13.90 -17.73
C SER A 149 -10.90 -12.63 -18.47
N SER A 150 -11.85 -11.77 -18.84
CA SER A 150 -11.55 -10.50 -19.56
C SER A 150 -10.55 -9.61 -18.81
N ASN A 151 -10.67 -9.53 -17.48
CA ASN A 151 -9.76 -8.73 -16.65
C ASN A 151 -8.35 -9.32 -16.63
N GLN A 152 -8.23 -10.65 -16.53
CA GLN A 152 -6.96 -11.36 -16.55
C GLN A 152 -6.26 -11.20 -17.89
N GLY A 153 -6.96 -11.42 -19.01
CA GLY A 153 -6.39 -11.28 -20.36
C GLY A 153 -5.93 -9.86 -20.66
N SER A 154 -6.68 -8.86 -20.20
CA SER A 154 -6.29 -7.45 -20.32
C SER A 154 -5.02 -7.13 -19.55
N LEU A 155 -4.93 -7.60 -18.29
CA LEU A 155 -3.77 -7.37 -17.44
C LEU A 155 -2.53 -8.14 -17.95
N PHE A 156 -2.72 -9.38 -18.39
CA PHE A 156 -1.70 -10.23 -18.98
C PHE A 156 -1.06 -9.58 -20.22
N SER A 157 -1.90 -9.07 -21.12
CA SER A 157 -1.47 -8.38 -22.33
C SER A 157 -0.75 -7.07 -21.99
N PHE A 158 -1.29 -6.29 -21.06
CA PHE A 158 -0.70 -5.02 -20.63
C PHE A 158 0.69 -5.18 -20.01
N LEU A 159 0.85 -6.20 -19.16
CA LEU A 159 2.13 -6.51 -18.52
C LEU A 159 3.10 -7.21 -19.48
N ASN A 160 2.64 -7.54 -20.69
CA ASN A 160 3.38 -8.28 -21.71
C ASN A 160 3.95 -9.59 -21.15
N LEU A 161 3.11 -10.37 -20.45
CA LEU A 161 3.52 -11.61 -19.81
C LEU A 161 3.73 -12.75 -20.81
N GLY A 162 3.12 -12.67 -22.01
CA GLY A 162 3.25 -13.68 -23.06
C GLY A 162 4.69 -13.93 -23.51
N LYS A 163 5.58 -12.95 -23.37
CA LYS A 163 7.01 -13.12 -23.69
C LYS A 163 7.69 -14.21 -22.86
N PHE A 164 7.20 -14.49 -21.65
CA PHE A 164 7.81 -15.46 -20.74
C PHE A 164 7.34 -16.90 -20.98
N ILE A 165 6.34 -17.09 -21.85
CA ILE A 165 5.76 -18.42 -22.14
C ILE A 165 6.47 -19.10 -23.31
N GLN A 166 7.12 -18.31 -24.17
CA GLN A 166 7.79 -18.80 -25.38
C GLN A 166 9.26 -19.22 -25.15
N GLU A 167 9.81 -19.00 -23.95
CA GLU A 167 11.25 -19.18 -23.68
C GLU A 167 11.65 -20.58 -23.15
N PHE A 168 10.81 -21.61 -23.27
CA PHE A 168 11.10 -22.97 -22.78
C PHE A 168 10.83 -24.06 -23.82
#